data_AF-U1NM61-F1
#
_entry.id   AF-U1NM61-F1
#
_cell.length_a   1.000
_cell.length_b   1.000
_cell.length_c   1.000
_cell.angle_alpha   90.00
_cell.angle_beta   90.00
_cell.angle_gamma   90.00
#
_symmetry.space_group_name_H-M   'P 1'
#
loop_
_entity.id
_entity.type
_entity.pdbx_description
1 polymer ?
#
loop_
_entity_poly.entity_id
_entity_poly.type
_entity_poly.pdbx_seq_one_letter_code
_entity_poly.pdbx_strand_id
1 'polypeptide(L)'
;MGQETLDGNDIPTLRETYVKKVNQELPNKAQSSDGWPIHLNHCFGRVILDNMFQDEWYDYVDGRPAYENLSEQELREAIHIADRMLDRGKPVVEELNENSLQWRGE
;
A
#
# COMPACT_ATOMS: atom_id res chain seq x y z
N MET A 1 26.74 16.47 -13.45
CA MET A 1 26.10 15.55 -12.50
C MET A 1 24.62 15.55 -12.85
N GLY A 2 24.05 14.36 -13.05
CA GLY A 2 22.88 14.11 -13.89
C GLY A 2 21.65 14.94 -13.54
N GLN A 3 21.03 15.49 -14.58
CA GLN A 3 19.78 16.22 -14.51
C GLN A 3 18.66 15.32 -13.96
N GLU A 4 18.08 15.77 -12.85
CA GLU A 4 16.63 15.80 -12.58
C GLU A 4 15.76 15.21 -13.70
N THR A 5 15.30 13.97 -13.50
CA THR A 5 14.11 13.48 -14.17
C THR A 5 12.90 14.01 -13.42
N LEU A 6 12.46 15.21 -13.82
CA LEU A 6 11.17 15.80 -13.47
C LEU A 6 10.05 15.18 -14.34
N ASP A 7 10.02 13.86 -14.41
CA ASP A 7 8.88 13.12 -14.95
C ASP A 7 8.35 12.29 -13.79
N GLY A 8 7.06 12.35 -13.48
CA GLY A 8 6.44 11.59 -12.39
C GLY A 8 6.37 10.08 -12.67
N ASN A 9 7.46 9.50 -13.19
CA ASN A 9 7.58 8.19 -13.82
C ASN A 9 8.80 7.38 -13.35
N ASP A 10 9.56 7.86 -12.36
CA ASP A 10 10.73 7.12 -11.86
C ASP A 10 10.32 6.12 -10.76
N ILE A 11 10.59 4.83 -11.01
CA ILE A 11 10.37 3.73 -10.06
C ILE A 11 10.92 4.04 -8.65
N PRO A 12 12.12 4.61 -8.47
CA PRO A 12 12.62 5.02 -7.16
C PRO A 12 11.70 5.99 -6.42
N THR A 13 11.17 7.00 -7.11
CA THR A 13 10.26 8.00 -6.53
C THR A 13 8.92 7.38 -6.14
N LEU A 14 8.40 6.48 -6.97
CA LEU A 14 7.19 5.72 -6.65
C LEU A 14 7.39 4.84 -5.42
N ARG A 15 8.53 4.15 -5.31
CA ARG A 15 8.87 3.36 -4.12
C ARG A 15 8.97 4.22 -2.87
N GLU A 16 9.65 5.36 -2.95
CA GLU A 16 9.75 6.29 -1.82
C GLU A 16 8.36 6.78 -1.37
N THR A 17 7.52 7.15 -2.34
CA THR A 17 6.14 7.59 -2.08
C THR A 17 5.32 6.49 -1.41
N TYR A 18 5.38 5.27 -1.94
CA TYR A 18 4.70 4.11 -1.35
C TYR A 18 5.17 3.85 0.08
N VAL A 19 6.49 3.78 0.29
CA VAL A 19 7.11 3.54 1.61
C VAL A 19 6.68 4.60 2.61
N LYS A 20 6.68 5.88 2.21
CA LYS A 20 6.23 6.99 3.05
C LYS A 20 4.77 6.83 3.45
N LYS A 21 3.88 6.51 2.50
CA LYS A 21 2.44 6.34 2.79
C LYS A 21 2.18 5.17 3.74
N VAL A 22 2.80 4.01 3.48
CA VAL A 22 2.58 2.78 4.25
C VAL A 22 3.20 2.83 5.64
N ASN A 23 4.40 3.40 5.77
CA ASN A 23 5.12 3.41 7.05
C ASN A 23 4.87 4.64 7.91
N GLN A 24 4.37 5.74 7.34
CA GLN A 24 4.18 6.99 8.07
C GLN A 24 2.73 7.48 7.98
N GLU A 25 2.23 7.81 6.78
CA GLU A 25 0.94 8.52 6.66
C GLU A 25 -0.24 7.67 7.14
N LEU A 26 -0.33 6.40 6.71
CA LEU A 26 -1.40 5.49 7.10
C LEU A 26 -1.37 5.15 8.60
N PRO A 27 -0.24 4.72 9.20
CA PRO A 27 -0.15 4.50 10.63
C PRO A 27 -0.44 5.76 11.46
N ASN A 28 0.03 6.93 11.03
CA ASN A 28 -0.24 8.17 11.74
C ASN A 28 -1.73 8.53 11.68
N LYS A 29 -2.38 8.34 10.53
CA LYS A 29 -3.81 8.56 10.39
C LYS A 29 -4.62 7.56 11.21
N ALA A 30 -4.21 6.29 11.23
CA ALA A 30 -4.85 5.25 12.05
C ALA A 30 -4.75 5.55 13.55
N GLN A 31 -3.59 6.05 14.02
CA GLN A 31 -3.40 6.47 15.41
C GLN A 31 -4.23 7.70 15.78
N SER A 32 -4.47 8.59 14.82
CA SER A 32 -5.23 9.83 15.04
C SER A 32 -6.74 9.66 14.77
N SER A 33 -7.16 8.53 14.22
CA SER A 33 -8.56 8.24 13.87
C SER A 33 -9.15 7.24 14.84
N ASP A 34 -10.38 7.48 15.29
CA ASP A 34 -11.09 6.51 16.11
C ASP A 34 -11.49 5.27 15.28
N GLY A 35 -10.90 4.12 15.64
CA GLY A 35 -11.46 2.81 15.32
C GLY A 35 -11.19 2.26 13.93
N TRP A 36 -10.03 2.55 13.31
CA TRP A 36 -9.58 1.76 12.16
C TRP A 36 -9.39 0.29 12.58
N PRO A 37 -9.64 -0.70 11.69
CA PRO A 37 -9.46 -2.12 12.04
C PRO A 37 -7.99 -2.54 12.08
N ILE A 38 -7.10 -1.79 11.43
CA ILE A 38 -5.65 -2.05 11.36
C ILE A 38 -4.86 -0.80 11.74
N HIS A 39 -3.78 -0.98 12.49
CA HIS A 39 -2.95 0.13 13.00
C HIS A 39 -1.45 -0.05 12.68
N LEU A 40 -1.01 -1.25 12.31
CA LEU A 40 0.39 -1.58 12.07
C LEU A 40 0.76 -1.35 10.60
N ASN A 41 1.95 -0.79 10.36
CA ASN A 41 2.50 -0.53 9.04
C ASN A 41 2.51 -1.77 8.11
N HIS A 42 2.89 -2.94 8.63
CA HIS A 42 2.92 -4.18 7.85
C HIS A 42 1.52 -4.69 7.48
N CYS A 43 0.49 -4.38 8.29
CA CYS A 43 -0.89 -4.68 7.94
C CYS A 43 -1.36 -3.83 6.74
N PHE A 44 -0.99 -2.54 6.71
CA PHE A 44 -1.28 -1.69 5.56
C PHE A 44 -0.63 -2.21 4.29
N GLY A 45 0.67 -2.53 4.34
CA GLY A 45 1.38 -3.09 3.19
C GLY A 45 0.74 -4.38 2.69
N ARG A 46 0.37 -5.31 3.59
CA ARG A 46 -0.33 -6.55 3.24
C ARG A 46 -1.67 -6.27 2.55
N VAL A 47 -2.53 -5.47 3.18
CA VAL A 47 -3.87 -5.17 2.68
C VAL A 47 -3.81 -4.46 1.31
N ILE A 48 -2.89 -3.53 1.12
CA ILE A 48 -2.71 -2.84 -0.16
C ILE A 48 -2.32 -3.84 -1.26
N LEU A 49 -1.32 -4.69 -1.00
CA LEU A 49 -0.84 -5.65 -1.97
C LEU A 49 -1.89 -6.72 -2.30
N ASP A 50 -2.58 -7.24 -1.28
CA ASP A 50 -3.63 -8.22 -1.49
C ASP A 50 -4.76 -7.64 -2.37
N ASN A 51 -5.17 -6.38 -2.14
CA ASN A 51 -6.19 -5.73 -2.96
C ASN A 51 -5.72 -5.39 -4.38
N MET A 52 -4.43 -5.13 -4.55
CA MET A 52 -3.84 -4.90 -5.86
C MET A 52 -3.80 -6.18 -6.70
N PHE A 53 -3.42 -7.31 -6.10
CA PHE A 53 -3.40 -8.62 -6.79
C PHE A 53 -4.77 -9.32 -6.78
N GLN A 54 -5.71 -8.84 -5.97
CA GLN A 54 -7.02 -9.45 -5.70
C GLN A 54 -6.91 -10.91 -5.22
N ASP A 55 -5.84 -11.18 -4.47
CA ASP A 55 -5.40 -12.51 -4.05
C ASP A 55 -4.33 -12.37 -2.95
N GLU A 56 -3.83 -13.47 -2.41
CA GLU A 56 -2.69 -13.43 -1.49
C GLU A 56 -1.40 -13.00 -2.22
N TRP A 57 -0.87 -11.83 -1.86
CA TRP A 57 0.23 -11.22 -2.64
C TRP A 57 1.51 -12.06 -2.71
N TYR A 58 1.75 -12.96 -1.75
CA TYR A 58 2.97 -13.78 -1.72
C TYR A 58 3.09 -14.72 -2.92
N ASP A 59 1.98 -15.07 -3.58
CA ASP A 59 1.98 -15.90 -4.78
C ASP A 59 2.44 -15.14 -6.04
N TYR A 60 2.50 -13.80 -5.95
CA TYR A 60 2.84 -12.90 -7.06
C TYR A 60 4.19 -12.23 -6.87
N VAL A 61 4.69 -12.11 -5.63
CA VAL A 61 5.94 -11.41 -5.31
C VAL A 61 6.81 -12.24 -4.38
N ASP A 62 7.88 -12.82 -4.94
CA ASP A 62 8.83 -13.66 -4.20
C ASP A 62 9.80 -12.87 -3.30
N GLY A 63 10.05 -11.60 -3.62
CA GLY A 63 11.09 -10.79 -2.97
C GLY A 63 10.59 -9.95 -1.79
N ARG A 64 11.44 -9.80 -0.77
CA ARG A 64 11.18 -8.94 0.39
C ARG A 64 12.25 -7.85 0.52
N PRO A 65 11.86 -6.58 0.72
CA PRO A 65 10.49 -6.07 0.80
C PRO A 65 9.75 -6.07 -0.55
N ALA A 66 8.44 -6.38 -0.54
CA ALA A 66 7.65 -6.61 -1.75
C ALA A 66 7.67 -5.44 -2.75
N TYR A 67 7.64 -4.21 -2.25
CA TYR A 67 7.63 -3.00 -3.09
C TYR A 67 8.89 -2.82 -3.95
N GLU A 68 10.00 -3.47 -3.62
CA GLU A 68 11.21 -3.45 -4.47
C GLU A 68 11.12 -4.35 -5.69
N ASN A 69 10.13 -5.25 -5.72
CA ASN A 69 9.90 -6.20 -6.81
C ASN A 69 8.69 -5.82 -7.67
N LEU A 70 7.93 -4.81 -7.26
CA LEU A 70 6.83 -4.26 -8.03
C LEU A 70 7.35 -3.47 -9.25
N SER A 71 6.63 -3.62 -10.35
CA SER A 71 6.72 -2.79 -11.55
C SER A 71 6.20 -1.37 -11.27
N GLU A 72 6.47 -0.46 -12.19
CA GLU A 72 5.97 0.92 -12.10
C GLU A 72 4.44 1.00 -12.01
N GLN A 73 3.74 0.18 -12.79
CA GLN A 73 2.26 0.15 -12.81
C GLN A 73 1.70 -0.37 -11.48
N GLU A 74 2.28 -1.44 -10.94
CA GLU A 74 1.89 -1.98 -9.64
C GLU A 74 2.17 -0.98 -8.51
N LEU A 75 3.31 -0.28 -8.55
CA LEU A 75 3.59 0.77 -7.57
C LEU A 75 2.57 1.91 -7.63
N ARG A 76 2.16 2.34 -8.83
CA ARG A 76 1.13 3.37 -8.99
C ARG A 76 -0.21 2.91 -8.43
N GLU A 77 -0.61 1.68 -8.71
CA GLU A 77 -1.86 1.11 -8.20
C GLU A 77 -1.82 0.98 -6.67
N ALA A 78 -0.71 0.48 -6.12
CA ALA A 78 -0.51 0.38 -4.67
C ALA A 78 -0.58 1.75 -3.98
N ILE A 79 0.01 2.79 -4.58
CA ILE A 79 -0.09 4.18 -4.11
C ILE A 79 -1.54 4.66 -4.20
N HIS A 80 -2.25 4.35 -5.30
CA HIS A 80 -3.65 4.73 -5.48
C HIS A 80 -4.55 4.13 -4.38
N ILE A 81 -4.35 2.85 -4.05
CA ILE A 81 -5.06 2.18 -2.94
C ILE A 81 -4.72 2.86 -1.60
N ALA A 82 -3.45 3.15 -1.33
CA ALA A 82 -3.03 3.86 -0.12
C ALA A 82 -3.65 5.26 -0.03
N ASP A 83 -3.74 5.99 -1.13
CA ASP A 83 -4.40 7.30 -1.19
C ASP A 83 -5.90 7.20 -0.95
N ARG A 84 -6.57 6.15 -1.47
CA ARG A 84 -7.99 5.91 -1.16
C ARG A 84 -8.21 5.68 0.33
N MET A 85 -7.34 4.92 0.99
CA MET A 85 -7.39 4.72 2.45
C MET A 85 -7.18 6.04 3.21
N LEU A 86 -6.23 6.86 2.76
CA LEU A 86 -5.96 8.17 3.35
C LEU A 86 -7.09 9.18 3.11
N ASP A 87 -7.75 9.18 1.96
CA ASP A 87 -8.80 10.14 1.64
C ASP A 87 -10.14 9.76 2.29
N ARG A 88 -10.59 8.52 2.08
CA ARG A 88 -11.89 8.03 2.53
C ARG A 88 -11.90 7.54 3.97
N GLY A 89 -10.73 7.20 4.51
CA GLY A 89 -10.56 6.79 5.89
C GLY A 89 -11.19 5.43 6.21
N LYS A 90 -11.69 5.30 7.44
CA LYS A 90 -12.11 4.04 8.06
C LYS A 90 -12.96 3.12 7.15
N PRO A 91 -14.04 3.58 6.48
CA PRO A 91 -14.90 2.68 5.70
C PRO A 91 -14.16 1.92 4.60
N VAL A 92 -13.23 2.59 3.90
CA VAL A 92 -12.41 1.96 2.87
C VAL A 92 -11.37 1.03 3.49
N VAL A 93 -10.80 1.40 4.64
CA VAL A 93 -9.83 0.56 5.34
C VAL A 93 -10.49 -0.74 5.82
N GLU A 94 -11.73 -0.69 6.30
CA GLU A 94 -12.53 -1.87 6.66
C GLU A 94 -12.80 -2.76 5.45
N GLU A 95 -13.34 -2.21 4.36
CA GLU A 95 -13.60 -2.94 3.11
C GLU A 95 -12.36 -3.66 2.58
N LEU A 96 -11.24 -2.93 2.46
CA LEU A 96 -10.00 -3.50 1.92
C LEU A 96 -9.41 -4.57 2.86
N ASN A 97 -9.53 -4.39 4.17
CA ASN A 97 -9.08 -5.39 5.13
C ASN A 97 -9.95 -6.65 5.07
N GLU A 98 -11.27 -6.51 4.95
CA GLU A 98 -12.19 -7.65 4.79
C GLU A 98 -11.87 -8.45 3.52
N ASN A 99 -11.62 -7.78 2.38
CA ASN A 99 -11.19 -8.46 1.16
C ASN A 99 -9.88 -9.23 1.36
N SER A 100 -8.89 -8.60 2.00
CA SER A 100 -7.59 -9.23 2.33
C SER A 100 -7.76 -10.50 3.18
N LEU A 101 -8.65 -10.48 4.18
CA LEU A 101 -8.95 -11.66 4.99
C LEU A 101 -9.66 -12.75 4.18
N GLN A 102 -10.60 -12.38 3.32
CA GLN A 102 -11.32 -13.33 2.46
C GLN A 102 -10.39 -14.10 1.52
N TRP A 103 -9.43 -13.43 0.87
CA TRP A 103 -8.46 -14.11 0.01
C TRP A 103 -7.53 -15.04 0.79
N ARG A 104 -7.27 -14.75 2.06
CA ARG A 104 -6.44 -15.56 2.96
C ARG A 104 -7.20 -16.69 3.66
N GLY A 105 -8.54 -16.70 3.57
CA GLY A 105 -9.40 -17.62 4.29
C GLY A 105 -9.40 -17.41 5.81
N GLU A 106 -9.17 -16.17 6.27
CA GLU A 106 -9.16 -15.75 7.68
C GLU A 106 -10.53 -15.26 8.17
#